data_AF-A0A3B9GMV5-F1
#
_entry.id   AF-A0A3B9GMV5-F1
#
_cell.length_a   1.000
_cell.length_b   1.000
_cell.length_c   1.000
_cell.angle_alpha   90.00
_cell.angle_beta   90.00
_cell.angle_gamma   90.00
#
_symmetry.space_group_name_H-M   'P 1'
#
loop_
_entity.id
_entity.type
_entity.pdbx_description
1 polymer ?
#
loop_
_entity_poly.entity_id
_entity_poly.type
_entity_poly.pdbx_seq_one_letter_code
_entity_poly.pdbx_strand_id
1 'polypeptide(L)'
;YAEGKANEAITKAIAQAYMDGYRDGYNDREQEIPEDLRENGVEYVDLGLPSGTLWSSDYLIENDKIIYLPYGKAEKMKIPSEEQLNELLNYCRFDYRIDPNYYSLINAKCIGPNGNVLCFYSKGMIKSYYRCDDGEVHFWIKSDNGGLEKPHVKIYNPGKEDVPFKNRPVIEPVSLFTGYKLPVRLVR
;
A
#
# COMPACT_ATOMS: atom_id res chain seq x y z
N TYR A 1 1.91 13.59 36.67
CA TYR A 1 2.83 13.78 35.52
C TYR A 1 3.73 12.57 35.28
N ALA A 2 4.22 11.86 36.32
CA ALA A 2 5.02 10.64 36.16
C ALA A 2 4.22 9.41 35.66
N GLU A 3 2.96 9.28 36.08
CA GLU A 3 2.08 8.14 35.78
C GLU A 3 1.71 8.04 34.28
N GLY A 4 1.51 9.17 33.61
CA GLY A 4 1.26 9.21 32.15
C GLY A 4 2.47 8.77 31.32
N LYS A 5 3.69 9.10 31.76
CA LYS A 5 4.93 8.68 31.08
C LYS A 5 5.21 7.19 31.26
N ALA A 6 4.86 6.63 32.43
CA ALA A 6 4.99 5.20 32.70
C ALA A 6 4.05 4.36 31.84
N ASN A 7 2.79 4.77 31.68
CA ASN A 7 1.83 4.08 30.82
C ASN A 7 2.24 4.12 29.33
N GLU A 8 2.80 5.23 28.87
CA GLU A 8 3.30 5.34 27.49
C GLU A 8 4.51 4.42 27.26
N ALA A 9 5.44 4.34 28.23
CA ALA A 9 6.60 3.45 28.16
C ALA A 9 6.20 1.96 28.19
N ILE A 10 5.22 1.58 29.01
CA ILE A 10 4.69 0.20 29.05
C ILE A 10 4.00 -0.16 27.75
N THR A 11 3.19 0.75 27.19
CA THR A 11 2.51 0.53 25.90
C THR A 11 3.53 0.36 24.77
N LYS A 12 4.58 1.19 24.76
CA LYS A 12 5.71 1.06 23.83
C LYS A 12 6.46 -0.26 24.01
N ALA A 13 6.68 -0.72 25.24
CA ALA A 13 7.35 -1.98 25.51
C ALA A 13 6.52 -3.20 25.08
N ILE A 14 5.20 -3.18 25.28
CA ILE A 14 4.30 -4.24 24.81
C ILE A 14 4.23 -4.25 23.28
N ALA A 15 4.15 -3.07 22.66
CA ALA A 15 4.22 -2.91 21.22
C ALA A 15 5.55 -3.46 20.65
N GLN A 16 6.66 -3.15 21.30
CA GLN A 16 7.98 -3.65 20.93
C GLN A 16 8.08 -5.16 21.09
N ALA A 17 7.62 -5.72 22.21
CA ALA A 17 7.60 -7.17 22.42
C ALA A 17 6.71 -7.91 21.40
N TYR A 18 5.60 -7.30 20.97
CA TYR A 18 4.77 -7.85 19.90
C TYR A 18 5.48 -7.79 18.54
N MET A 19 6.19 -6.70 18.23
CA MET A 19 7.03 -6.61 17.03
C MET A 19 8.16 -7.63 17.06
N ASP A 20 8.82 -7.78 18.19
CA ASP A 20 9.97 -8.67 18.35
C ASP A 20 9.50 -10.13 18.27
N GLY A 21 8.41 -10.49 18.95
CA GLY A 21 7.81 -11.83 18.80
C GLY A 21 7.29 -12.13 17.39
N TYR A 22 6.73 -11.12 16.69
CA TYR A 22 6.31 -11.26 15.30
C TYR A 22 7.52 -11.36 14.35
N ARG A 23 8.61 -10.62 14.60
CA ARG A 23 9.88 -10.73 13.86
C ARG A 23 10.54 -12.08 14.10
N ASP A 24 10.64 -12.52 15.34
CA ASP A 24 11.31 -13.76 15.74
C ASP A 24 10.59 -15.00 15.21
N GLY A 25 9.26 -15.01 15.20
CA GLY A 25 8.48 -16.06 14.53
C GLY A 25 8.65 -16.07 13.00
N TYR A 26 9.15 -14.98 12.41
CA TYR A 26 9.38 -14.82 10.96
C TYR A 26 10.86 -14.97 10.57
N ASN A 27 11.79 -14.90 11.54
CA ASN A 27 13.24 -15.02 11.34
C ASN A 27 13.68 -16.44 10.94
N ASP A 28 12.81 -17.45 11.02
CA ASP A 28 13.10 -18.78 10.45
C ASP A 28 13.13 -18.79 8.91
N ARG A 29 12.80 -17.67 8.25
CA ARG A 29 13.01 -17.46 6.80
C ARG A 29 13.39 -16.00 6.51
N GLU A 30 14.60 -15.62 6.90
CA GLU A 30 15.35 -14.56 6.20
C GLU A 30 15.60 -14.98 4.73
N GLN A 31 14.55 -14.94 3.91
CA GLN A 31 14.76 -14.55 2.53
C GLN A 31 14.94 -13.04 2.57
N GLU A 32 16.22 -12.62 2.55
CA GLU A 32 16.59 -11.33 1.97
C GLU A 32 15.81 -11.19 0.67
N ILE A 33 15.17 -10.03 0.45
CA ILE A 33 14.49 -9.77 -0.81
C ILE A 33 15.57 -9.90 -1.88
N PRO A 34 15.48 -10.88 -2.80
CA PRO A 34 16.50 -11.11 -3.82
C PRO A 34 16.82 -9.79 -4.55
N GLU A 35 18.11 -9.49 -4.77
CA GLU A 35 18.53 -8.21 -5.38
C GLU A 35 17.91 -8.00 -6.77
N ASP A 36 17.61 -9.08 -7.48
CA ASP A 36 16.87 -9.14 -8.74
C ASP A 36 15.43 -8.64 -8.63
N LEU A 37 14.74 -8.85 -7.49
CA LEU A 37 13.40 -8.28 -7.26
C LEU A 37 13.42 -6.76 -7.02
N ARG A 38 14.60 -6.14 -6.86
CA ARG A 38 14.69 -4.72 -6.54
C ARG A 38 14.58 -3.84 -7.78
N GLU A 39 14.99 -4.32 -8.98
CA GLU A 39 14.92 -3.53 -10.23
C GLU A 39 14.83 -4.34 -11.54
N ASN A 40 15.17 -5.63 -11.58
CA ASN A 40 15.27 -6.37 -12.84
C ASN A 40 13.90 -6.93 -13.26
N GLY A 41 13.31 -6.37 -14.32
CA GLY A 41 12.07 -6.87 -14.94
C GLY A 41 10.78 -6.13 -14.54
N VAL A 42 10.88 -5.08 -13.72
CA VAL A 42 9.73 -4.21 -13.43
C VAL A 42 9.61 -3.17 -14.55
N GLU A 43 8.50 -3.21 -15.28
CA GLU A 43 8.15 -2.16 -16.23
C GLU A 43 7.60 -0.93 -15.50
N TYR A 44 7.95 0.25 -16.01
CA TYR A 44 7.54 1.53 -15.44
C TYR A 44 6.77 2.35 -16.46
N VAL A 45 5.79 3.10 -15.96
CA VAL A 45 4.93 4.01 -16.74
C VAL A 45 5.29 5.44 -16.36
N ASP A 46 5.66 6.22 -17.37
CA ASP A 46 5.72 7.68 -17.27
C ASP A 46 4.32 8.25 -17.42
N LEU A 47 3.81 8.91 -16.38
CA LEU A 47 2.50 9.57 -16.41
C LEU A 47 2.60 11.05 -16.83
N GLY A 48 3.79 11.57 -17.12
CA GLY A 48 4.00 12.99 -17.43
C GLY A 48 3.83 13.87 -16.20
N LEU A 49 4.22 13.35 -15.03
CA LEU A 49 4.19 14.08 -13.77
C LEU A 49 5.30 15.15 -13.75
N PRO A 50 5.08 16.32 -13.13
CA PRO A 50 6.10 17.35 -13.01
C PRO A 50 7.42 16.88 -12.38
N SER A 51 7.35 15.97 -11.40
CA SER A 51 8.54 15.38 -10.77
C SER A 51 9.34 14.45 -11.69
N GLY A 52 8.75 13.99 -12.79
CA GLY A 52 9.30 12.92 -13.62
C GLY A 52 9.22 11.53 -12.99
N THR A 53 8.51 11.38 -11.85
CA THR A 53 8.36 10.09 -11.17
C THR A 53 7.73 9.06 -12.10
N LEU A 54 8.39 7.90 -12.22
CA LEU A 54 7.87 6.75 -12.93
C LEU A 54 7.23 5.76 -11.96
N TRP A 55 6.08 5.20 -12.31
CA TRP A 55 5.35 4.24 -11.48
C TRP A 55 5.41 2.84 -12.07
N SER A 56 5.57 1.81 -11.25
CA SER A 56 5.54 0.43 -11.74
C SER A 56 4.21 0.12 -12.42
N SER A 57 4.24 -0.49 -13.60
CA SER A 57 3.05 -0.73 -14.43
C SER A 57 2.03 -1.63 -13.72
N ASP A 58 2.50 -2.58 -12.93
CA ASP A 58 1.70 -3.42 -12.04
C ASP A 58 2.34 -3.51 -10.63
N TYR A 59 1.73 -4.30 -9.75
CA TYR A 59 2.36 -4.75 -8.51
C TYR A 59 3.60 -5.59 -8.79
N LEU A 60 4.49 -5.68 -7.81
CA LEU A 60 5.63 -6.58 -7.91
C LEU A 60 5.14 -8.03 -8.02
N ILE A 61 5.62 -8.72 -9.06
CA ILE A 61 5.29 -10.11 -9.37
C ILE A 61 6.58 -10.93 -9.35
N GLU A 62 6.53 -12.10 -8.72
CA GLU A 62 7.58 -13.10 -8.72
C GLU A 62 6.95 -14.46 -9.01
N ASN A 63 7.51 -15.24 -9.95
CA ASN A 63 6.97 -16.55 -10.34
C ASN A 63 5.46 -16.52 -10.62
N ASP A 64 5.01 -15.54 -11.42
CA ASP A 64 3.61 -15.27 -11.78
C ASP A 64 2.66 -14.99 -10.60
N LYS A 65 3.20 -14.64 -9.43
CA LYS A 65 2.42 -14.34 -8.23
C LYS A 65 2.74 -12.95 -7.71
N ILE A 66 1.68 -12.23 -7.32
CA ILE A 66 1.81 -10.93 -6.65
C ILE A 66 2.50 -11.13 -5.30
N ILE A 67 3.52 -10.32 -5.05
CA ILE A 67 4.25 -10.29 -3.79
C ILE A 67 3.53 -9.40 -2.77
N TYR A 68 3.28 -9.96 -1.59
CA TYR A 68 2.69 -9.27 -0.45
C TYR A 68 3.72 -9.17 0.68
N LEU A 69 4.06 -7.95 1.10
CA LEU A 69 5.09 -7.73 2.13
C LEU A 69 4.57 -6.94 3.32
N PRO A 70 5.05 -7.25 4.55
CA PRO A 70 4.92 -6.35 5.68
C PRO A 70 5.76 -5.08 5.48
N TYR A 71 5.43 -4.01 6.19
CA TYR A 71 6.05 -2.71 5.99
C TYR A 71 7.58 -2.76 6.11
N GLY A 72 8.11 -3.43 7.14
CA GLY A 72 9.56 -3.49 7.37
C GLY A 72 10.37 -4.20 6.27
N LYS A 73 9.71 -4.98 5.40
CA LYS A 73 10.33 -5.51 4.18
C LYS A 73 10.12 -4.56 3.00
N ALA A 74 8.92 -4.02 2.84
CA ALA A 74 8.58 -3.09 1.77
C ALA A 74 9.37 -1.77 1.84
N GLU A 75 9.68 -1.26 3.03
CA GLU A 75 10.45 -0.01 3.24
C GLU A 75 11.88 -0.08 2.66
N LYS A 76 12.43 -1.29 2.53
CA LYS A 76 13.74 -1.55 1.93
C LYS A 76 13.70 -1.51 0.40
N MET A 77 12.52 -1.26 -0.18
CA MET A 77 12.27 -1.13 -1.61
C MET A 77 11.92 0.32 -1.97
N LYS A 78 11.83 0.61 -3.27
CA LYS A 78 11.40 1.92 -3.78
C LYS A 78 9.88 2.06 -3.76
N ILE A 79 9.24 1.88 -2.61
CA ILE A 79 7.81 2.18 -2.44
C ILE A 79 7.56 3.70 -2.51
N PRO A 80 6.36 4.14 -2.95
CA PRO A 80 6.03 5.56 -3.11
C PRO A 80 6.05 6.34 -1.79
N SER A 81 6.38 7.63 -1.85
CA SER A 81 6.20 8.57 -0.73
C SER A 81 4.81 9.22 -0.73
N GLU A 82 4.50 9.95 0.35
CA GLU A 82 3.27 10.75 0.43
C GLU A 82 3.26 11.88 -0.61
N GLU A 83 4.40 12.52 -0.89
CA GLU A 83 4.49 13.55 -1.92
C GLU A 83 4.19 12.98 -3.32
N GLN A 84 4.69 11.80 -3.63
CA GLN A 84 4.44 11.14 -4.92
C GLN A 84 2.97 10.72 -5.07
N LEU A 85 2.34 10.26 -3.99
CA LEU A 85 0.90 9.99 -3.98
C LEU A 85 0.09 11.28 -4.20
N ASN A 86 0.43 12.35 -3.47
CA ASN A 86 -0.23 13.64 -3.61
C ASN A 86 -0.08 14.21 -5.02
N GLU A 87 1.08 14.00 -5.65
CA GLU A 87 1.28 14.39 -7.05
C GLU A 87 0.33 13.63 -8.00
N LEU A 88 0.17 12.31 -7.84
CA LEU A 88 -0.84 11.56 -8.60
C LEU A 88 -2.25 12.14 -8.41
N LEU A 89 -2.65 12.42 -7.16
CA LEU A 89 -3.98 12.93 -6.85
C LEU A 89 -4.24 14.33 -7.44
N ASN A 90 -3.18 15.14 -7.57
CA ASN A 90 -3.29 16.52 -8.07
C ASN A 90 -3.19 16.62 -9.60
N TYR A 91 -2.37 15.78 -10.24
CA TYR A 91 -2.07 15.90 -11.67
C TYR A 91 -2.76 14.85 -12.54
N CYS A 92 -3.17 13.71 -11.98
CA CYS A 92 -3.82 12.66 -12.74
C CYS A 92 -5.34 12.69 -12.61
N ARG A 93 -6.01 12.23 -13.66
CA ARG A 93 -7.44 11.93 -13.60
C ARG A 93 -7.64 10.47 -13.22
N PHE A 94 -8.62 10.22 -12.35
CA PHE A 94 -9.00 8.85 -11.97
C PHE A 94 -10.35 8.46 -12.56
N ASP A 95 -10.35 7.35 -13.30
CA ASP A 95 -11.55 6.65 -13.75
C ASP A 95 -11.63 5.30 -13.03
N TYR A 96 -12.84 4.81 -12.76
CA TYR A 96 -13.02 3.65 -11.90
C TYR A 96 -13.90 2.59 -12.55
N ARG A 97 -13.58 1.32 -12.29
CA ARG A 97 -14.43 0.20 -12.66
C ARG A 97 -14.93 -0.48 -11.39
N ILE A 98 -16.24 -0.54 -11.23
CA ILE A 98 -16.91 -1.17 -10.10
C ILE A 98 -17.62 -2.44 -10.60
N ASP A 99 -17.60 -3.49 -9.80
CA ASP A 99 -18.41 -4.69 -10.05
C ASP A 99 -19.89 -4.36 -9.77
N PRO A 100 -20.79 -4.49 -10.75
CA PRO A 100 -22.20 -4.12 -10.57
C PRO A 100 -22.97 -5.04 -9.62
N ASN A 101 -22.49 -6.27 -9.38
CA ASN A 101 -23.13 -7.26 -8.53
C ASN A 101 -22.68 -7.11 -7.07
N TYR A 102 -21.39 -6.91 -6.86
CA TYR A 102 -20.78 -6.86 -5.52
C TYR A 102 -20.51 -5.43 -5.03
N TYR A 103 -20.66 -4.42 -5.88
CA TYR A 103 -20.31 -3.02 -5.61
C TYR A 103 -18.86 -2.84 -5.16
N SER A 104 -17.99 -3.83 -5.41
CA SER A 104 -16.57 -3.76 -5.11
C SER A 104 -15.81 -3.02 -6.21
N LEU A 105 -14.71 -2.36 -5.85
CA LEU A 105 -13.80 -1.80 -6.84
C LEU A 105 -13.15 -2.97 -7.58
N ILE A 106 -13.14 -2.94 -8.91
CA ILE A 106 -12.35 -3.85 -9.74
C ILE A 106 -10.97 -3.24 -9.97
N ASN A 107 -10.94 -1.98 -10.42
CA ASN A 107 -9.73 -1.20 -10.53
C ASN A 107 -9.99 0.32 -10.54
N ALA A 108 -8.93 1.07 -10.24
CA ALA A 108 -8.82 2.50 -10.50
C ALA A 108 -7.78 2.74 -11.59
N LYS A 109 -8.16 3.41 -12.66
CA LYS A 109 -7.28 3.87 -13.73
C LYS A 109 -6.83 5.29 -13.41
N CYS A 110 -5.53 5.49 -13.31
CA CYS A 110 -4.87 6.76 -13.13
C CYS A 110 -4.31 7.20 -14.48
N ILE A 111 -4.86 8.29 -15.02
CA ILE A 111 -4.54 8.81 -16.36
C ILE A 111 -3.66 10.05 -16.16
N GLY A 112 -2.42 9.96 -16.62
CA GLY A 112 -1.43 11.02 -16.53
C GLY A 112 -1.70 12.19 -17.47
N PRO A 113 -1.13 13.39 -17.21
CA PRO A 113 -1.18 14.53 -18.13
C PRO A 113 -0.73 14.22 -19.56
N ASN A 114 0.18 13.26 -19.74
CA ASN A 114 0.65 12.81 -21.06
C ASN A 114 -0.27 11.79 -21.74
N GLY A 115 -1.37 11.38 -21.10
CA GLY A 115 -2.34 10.40 -21.61
C GLY A 115 -2.00 8.94 -21.32
N ASN A 116 -0.83 8.64 -20.75
CA ASN A 116 -0.49 7.29 -20.31
C ASN A 116 -1.35 6.88 -19.11
N VAL A 117 -1.57 5.57 -18.96
CA VAL A 117 -2.49 5.03 -17.97
C VAL A 117 -1.80 4.02 -17.07
N LEU A 118 -1.96 4.22 -15.77
CA LEU A 118 -1.57 3.30 -14.70
C LEU A 118 -2.84 2.68 -14.09
N CYS A 119 -2.86 1.36 -13.91
CA CYS A 119 -4.00 0.66 -13.29
C CYS A 119 -3.65 0.16 -11.89
N PHE A 120 -4.52 0.49 -10.92
CA PHE A 120 -4.54 -0.06 -9.58
C PHE A 120 -5.66 -1.10 -9.48
N TYR A 121 -5.30 -2.39 -9.52
CA TYR A 121 -6.28 -3.48 -9.41
C TYR A 121 -6.58 -3.82 -7.96
N SER A 122 -7.83 -4.10 -7.64
CA SER A 122 -8.19 -4.59 -6.31
C SER A 122 -7.63 -5.98 -6.09
N LYS A 123 -6.80 -6.11 -5.07
CA LYS A 123 -6.05 -7.33 -4.72
C LYS A 123 -6.06 -7.61 -3.22
N GLY A 124 -6.74 -6.75 -2.44
CA GLY A 124 -6.84 -6.87 -1.00
C GLY A 124 -5.48 -6.84 -0.30
N MET A 125 -5.48 -7.36 0.91
CA MET A 125 -4.28 -7.54 1.74
C MET A 125 -4.35 -8.87 2.50
N ILE A 126 -3.24 -9.26 3.13
CA ILE A 126 -3.18 -10.46 3.96
C ILE A 126 -3.12 -10.04 5.43
N LYS A 127 -4.16 -10.42 6.17
CA LYS A 127 -4.22 -10.32 7.63
C LYS A 127 -3.98 -11.72 8.20
N SER A 128 -2.95 -11.87 9.02
CA SER A 128 -2.54 -13.17 9.58
C SER A 128 -2.24 -14.20 8.48
N TYR A 129 -3.18 -15.09 8.15
CA TYR A 129 -3.01 -16.18 7.18
C TYR A 129 -4.00 -16.16 6.00
N TYR A 130 -4.94 -15.22 5.96
CA TYR A 130 -5.96 -15.15 4.91
C TYR A 130 -5.94 -13.80 4.20
N ARG A 131 -6.36 -13.83 2.93
CA ARG A 131 -6.60 -12.61 2.16
C ARG A 131 -7.96 -12.03 2.54
N CYS A 132 -8.02 -10.71 2.69
CA CYS A 132 -9.25 -9.97 2.91
C CYS A 132 -9.28 -8.72 2.04
N ASP A 133 -10.43 -8.07 2.01
CA ASP A 133 -10.62 -6.78 1.34
C ASP A 133 -10.32 -6.86 -0.18
N ASP A 134 -10.66 -8.00 -0.82
CA ASP A 134 -10.38 -8.28 -2.24
C ASP A 134 -10.99 -7.25 -3.22
N GLY A 135 -12.02 -6.52 -2.76
CA GLY A 135 -12.64 -5.41 -3.48
C GLY A 135 -11.96 -4.06 -3.29
N GLU A 136 -10.78 -4.04 -2.68
CA GLU A 136 -10.01 -2.84 -2.35
C GLU A 136 -8.57 -2.94 -2.87
N VAL A 137 -7.97 -1.77 -3.11
CA VAL A 137 -6.56 -1.59 -3.45
C VAL A 137 -5.81 -1.22 -2.18
N HIS A 138 -4.71 -1.92 -1.91
CA HIS A 138 -3.80 -1.57 -0.83
C HIS A 138 -2.34 -1.58 -1.32
N PHE A 139 -1.55 -0.60 -0.89
CA PHE A 139 -0.09 -0.64 -0.99
C PHE A 139 0.54 0.32 0.03
N TRP A 140 1.74 -0.01 0.51
CA TRP A 140 2.47 0.82 1.47
C TRP A 140 2.97 2.14 0.85
N ILE A 141 3.04 3.20 1.67
CA ILE A 141 3.77 4.43 1.35
C ILE A 141 4.86 4.68 2.39
N LYS A 142 5.96 5.32 2.00
CA LYS A 142 7.10 5.58 2.90
C LYS A 142 6.67 6.41 4.10
N SER A 143 7.24 6.07 5.24
CA SER A 143 7.06 6.78 6.50
C SER A 143 8.23 6.56 7.44
N ASP A 144 8.70 7.65 8.02
CA ASP A 144 9.79 7.67 9.00
C ASP A 144 9.28 7.51 10.44
N ASN A 145 7.97 7.32 10.66
CA ASN A 145 7.42 7.21 12.01
C ASN A 145 7.89 5.91 12.72
N GLY A 146 8.17 5.93 14.02
CA GLY A 146 8.63 4.74 14.74
C GLY A 146 7.52 3.77 15.19
N GLY A 147 6.29 3.97 14.74
CA GLY A 147 5.10 3.33 15.28
C GLY A 147 4.80 1.92 14.76
N LEU A 148 3.88 1.22 15.44
CA LEU A 148 3.31 -0.05 14.97
C LEU A 148 2.38 0.09 13.77
N GLU A 149 1.94 1.31 13.49
CA GLU A 149 1.09 1.63 12.38
C GLU A 149 1.84 2.47 11.36
N LYS A 150 1.70 2.06 10.10
CA LYS A 150 2.34 2.69 8.96
C LYS A 150 1.29 3.14 7.96
N PRO A 151 1.53 4.25 7.26
CA PRO A 151 0.60 4.70 6.27
C PRO A 151 0.62 3.76 5.06
N HIS A 152 -0.57 3.51 4.54
CA HIS A 152 -0.78 2.81 3.29
C HIS A 152 -1.86 3.53 2.50
N VAL A 153 -1.86 3.38 1.18
CA VAL A 153 -2.98 3.80 0.36
C VAL A 153 -4.07 2.76 0.42
N LYS A 154 -5.30 3.22 0.66
CA LYS A 154 -6.52 2.45 0.47
C LYS A 154 -7.33 3.09 -0.64
N ILE A 155 -7.68 2.31 -1.68
CA ILE A 155 -8.67 2.72 -2.69
C ILE A 155 -9.85 1.76 -2.64
N TYR A 156 -11.04 2.28 -2.38
CA TYR A 156 -12.23 1.46 -2.19
C TYR A 156 -13.49 2.19 -2.64
N ASN A 157 -14.51 1.42 -2.99
CA ASN A 157 -15.85 1.97 -3.20
C ASN A 157 -16.61 1.93 -1.86
N PRO A 158 -17.08 3.07 -1.31
CA PRO A 158 -17.81 3.10 -0.04
C PRO A 158 -19.20 2.44 -0.09
N GLY A 159 -19.65 1.97 -1.26
CA GLY A 159 -20.91 1.24 -1.40
C GLY A 159 -22.15 2.15 -1.48
N LYS A 160 -23.31 1.61 -1.10
CA LYS A 160 -24.64 2.24 -1.22
C LYS A 160 -25.07 3.07 -0.01
N GLU A 161 -24.28 3.18 1.04
CA GLU A 161 -24.66 4.02 2.19
C GLU A 161 -24.77 5.49 1.77
N ASP A 162 -25.69 6.23 2.40
CA ASP A 162 -26.11 7.61 2.03
C ASP A 162 -25.05 8.68 2.32
N VAL A 163 -23.83 8.46 1.83
CA VAL A 163 -22.75 9.44 1.82
C VAL A 163 -22.90 10.29 0.55
N PRO A 164 -22.76 11.63 0.61
CA PRO A 164 -22.97 12.53 -0.53
C PRO A 164 -22.02 12.31 -1.74
N PHE A 165 -21.06 11.39 -1.66
CA PHE A 165 -20.09 11.05 -2.72
C PHE A 165 -20.48 9.80 -3.53
N LYS A 166 -21.78 9.63 -3.81
CA LYS A 166 -22.32 8.49 -4.57
C LYS A 166 -21.50 8.24 -5.85
N ASN A 167 -20.90 7.04 -5.93
CA ASN A 167 -20.20 6.46 -7.08
C ASN A 167 -18.76 6.92 -7.37
N ARG A 168 -18.07 7.59 -6.44
CA ARG A 168 -16.62 7.83 -6.57
C ARG A 168 -15.86 7.04 -5.50
N PRO A 169 -14.97 6.13 -5.89
CA PRO A 169 -14.04 5.51 -4.95
C PRO A 169 -13.25 6.56 -4.18
N VAL A 170 -13.04 6.26 -2.91
CA VAL A 170 -12.23 7.07 -2.01
C VAL A 170 -10.78 6.60 -2.17
N ILE A 171 -9.86 7.54 -2.31
CA ILE A 171 -8.41 7.30 -2.26
C ILE A 171 -7.88 8.08 -1.07
N GLU A 172 -7.38 7.37 -0.06
CA GLU A 172 -6.85 8.02 1.14
C GLU A 172 -5.68 7.23 1.73
N PRO A 173 -4.70 7.94 2.32
CA PRO A 173 -3.71 7.33 3.19
C PRO A 173 -4.33 7.01 4.55
N VAL A 174 -4.17 5.77 5.03
CA VAL A 174 -4.67 5.33 6.33
C VAL A 174 -3.56 4.60 7.09
N SER A 175 -3.53 4.72 8.41
CA SER A 175 -2.63 3.96 9.27
C SER A 175 -3.04 2.49 9.35
N LEU A 176 -2.06 1.58 9.24
CA LEU A 176 -2.29 0.14 9.29
C LEU A 176 -1.15 -0.59 10.01
N PHE A 177 -1.49 -1.64 10.75
CA PHE A 177 -0.54 -2.46 11.47
C PHE A 177 0.57 -3.00 10.55
N THR A 178 1.84 -2.76 10.92
CA THR A 178 3.03 -3.03 10.08
C THR A 178 3.23 -4.50 9.70
N GLY A 179 2.68 -5.43 10.47
CA GLY A 179 2.78 -6.88 10.22
C GLY A 179 1.81 -7.40 9.15
N TYR A 180 0.79 -6.63 8.75
CA TYR A 180 -0.05 -7.04 7.63
C TYR A 180 0.71 -6.97 6.31
N LYS A 181 0.35 -7.81 5.35
CA LYS A 181 1.09 -7.88 4.08
C LYS A 181 0.26 -7.30 2.96
N LEU A 182 0.82 -6.29 2.28
CA LEU A 182 0.16 -5.57 1.20
C LEU A 182 0.88 -5.83 -0.12
N PRO A 183 0.16 -5.79 -1.25
CA PRO A 183 0.79 -5.73 -2.58
C PRO A 183 1.84 -4.62 -2.64
N VAL A 184 2.97 -4.90 -3.28
CA VAL A 184 4.07 -3.94 -3.41
C VAL A 184 3.91 -3.14 -4.70
N ARG A 185 3.88 -1.81 -4.60
CA ARG A 185 3.96 -0.88 -5.73
C ARG A 185 5.27 -0.11 -5.65
N LEU A 186 5.95 0.04 -6.78
CA LEU A 186 7.26 0.69 -6.84
C LEU A 186 7.23 1.98 -7.66
N VAL A 187 8.18 2.85 -7.37
CA VAL A 187 8.43 4.10 -8.09
C VAL A 187 9.92 4.24 -8.44
N ARG A 188 10.24 5.10 -9.39
CA ARG A 188 11.61 5.46 -9.77
C ARG A 188 11.74 6.94 -10.05
#